data_AF-A0A1Q3D6H9-F1
#
_entry.id   AF-A0A1Q3D6H9-F1
#
_cell.length_a   1.000
_cell.length_b   1.000
_cell.length_c   1.000
_cell.angle_alpha   90.00
_cell.angle_beta   90.00
_cell.angle_gamma   90.00
#
_symmetry.space_group_name_H-M   'P 1'
#
loop_
_entity.id
_entity.type
_entity.pdbx_description
1 polymer ?
#
loop_
_entity_poly.entity_id
_entity_poly.type
_entity_poly.pdbx_seq_one_letter_code
_entity_poly.pdbx_strand_id
1 'polypeptide(L)'
;MIEIPKFEDRARPDEFIDWINTVDQIFDLMEFTESQKVKLVAIKLRKHALIWWEHVKKQRAKDGKHKIATWDKVRKLLRQKLLSEHYRQAAFIEYNSAKQCGMSVKDSLMNLID
;
A
#
# COMPACT_ATOMS: atom_id res chain seq x y z
N MET A 1 7.88 -4.59 26.17
CA MET A 1 6.68 -3.80 25.81
C MET A 1 6.29 -4.19 24.40
N ILE A 2 5.04 -4.57 24.16
CA ILE A 2 4.57 -4.92 22.81
C ILE A 2 4.37 -3.64 22.02
N GLU A 3 4.99 -3.54 20.85
CA GLU A 3 4.99 -2.34 20.03
C GLU A 3 4.45 -2.65 18.63
N ILE A 4 3.65 -1.74 18.08
CA ILE A 4 3.19 -1.85 16.69
C ILE A 4 4.39 -1.74 15.73
N PRO A 5 4.60 -2.70 14.83
CA PRO A 5 5.68 -2.65 13.85
C PRO A 5 5.51 -1.49 12.87
N LYS A 6 6.62 -0.99 12.32
CA LYS A 6 6.60 0.03 11.25
C LYS A 6 6.10 -0.57 9.94
N PHE A 7 5.49 0.25 9.10
CA PHE A 7 5.05 -0.14 7.76
C PHE A 7 5.53 0.84 6.68
N GLU A 8 6.06 0.30 5.60
CA GLU A 8 6.47 1.00 4.38
C GLU A 8 5.70 0.43 3.19
N ASP A 9 5.24 1.26 2.24
CA ASP A 9 4.36 0.77 1.15
C ASP A 9 5.07 -0.06 0.07
N ARG A 10 6.40 -0.18 0.14
CA ARG A 10 7.17 -1.07 -0.72
C ARG A 10 7.31 -2.49 -0.16
N ALA A 11 6.66 -2.77 0.98
CA ALA A 11 6.59 -4.12 1.52
C ALA A 11 5.93 -5.05 0.49
N ARG A 12 6.41 -6.29 0.43
CA ARG A 12 5.78 -7.30 -0.41
C ARG A 12 4.33 -7.58 0.07
N PRO A 13 3.44 -8.11 -0.80
CA PRO A 13 2.07 -8.40 -0.40
C PRO A 13 1.96 -9.28 0.86
N ASP A 14 2.83 -10.29 0.98
CA ASP A 14 2.92 -11.18 2.14
C ASP A 14 3.38 -10.44 3.40
N GLU A 15 4.41 -9.60 3.30
CA GLU A 15 4.87 -8.77 4.42
C GLU A 15 3.78 -7.80 4.92
N PHE A 16 2.95 -7.27 4.02
CA PHE A 16 1.80 -6.45 4.42
C PHE A 16 0.73 -7.25 5.17
N ILE A 17 0.44 -8.46 4.70
CA ILE A 17 -0.54 -9.35 5.36
C ILE A 17 -0.04 -9.68 6.78
N ASP A 18 1.23 -10.06 6.91
CA ASP A 18 1.85 -10.36 8.20
C ASP A 18 1.85 -9.14 9.11
N TRP A 19 2.11 -7.95 8.57
CA TRP A 19 2.03 -6.70 9.32
C TRP A 19 0.60 -6.45 9.84
N ILE A 20 -0.43 -6.57 9.00
CA ILE A 20 -1.84 -6.41 9.42
C ILE A 20 -2.19 -7.40 10.54
N ASN A 21 -1.83 -8.68 10.37
CA ASN A 21 -2.10 -9.73 11.34
C ASN A 21 -1.42 -9.45 12.68
N THR A 22 -0.17 -8.98 12.65
CA THR A 22 0.57 -8.60 13.85
C THR A 22 -0.12 -7.44 14.57
N VAL A 23 -0.55 -6.41 13.83
CA VAL A 23 -1.27 -5.27 14.44
C VAL A 23 -2.61 -5.70 15.03
N ASP A 24 -3.37 -6.56 14.33
CA ASP A 24 -4.63 -7.13 14.83
C ASP A 24 -4.40 -7.86 16.17
N GLN A 25 -3.40 -8.75 16.25
CA GLN A 25 -3.06 -9.45 17.50
C GLN A 25 -2.67 -8.50 18.65
N ILE A 26 -1.91 -7.44 18.37
CA ILE A 26 -1.55 -6.44 19.38
C ILE A 26 -2.80 -5.72 19.90
N PHE A 27 -3.74 -5.40 19.01
CA PHE A 27 -4.99 -4.71 19.37
C PHE A 27 -6.02 -5.60 20.03
N ASP A 28 -5.95 -6.91 19.82
CA ASP A 28 -6.78 -7.89 20.54
C ASP A 28 -6.23 -8.15 21.95
N LEU A 29 -4.90 -8.14 22.10
CA LEU A 29 -4.24 -8.33 23.39
C LEU A 29 -4.30 -7.09 24.28
N MET A 30 -4.30 -5.90 23.68
CA MET A 30 -4.25 -4.63 24.40
C MET A 30 -5.59 -3.91 24.27
N GLU A 31 -6.21 -3.52 25.39
CA GLU A 31 -7.52 -2.84 25.43
C GLU A 31 -7.49 -1.38 24.94
N PHE A 32 -7.02 -1.14 23.71
CA PHE A 32 -7.02 0.18 23.09
C PHE A 32 -8.41 0.56 22.57
N THR A 33 -8.78 1.82 22.78
CA THR A 33 -9.92 2.43 22.08
C THR A 33 -9.63 2.54 20.58
N GLU A 34 -10.68 2.54 19.75
CA GLU A 34 -10.53 2.69 18.30
C GLU A 34 -9.73 3.94 17.88
N SER A 35 -9.92 5.06 18.60
CA SER A 35 -9.16 6.29 18.38
C SER A 35 -7.66 6.13 18.68
N GLN A 36 -7.31 5.39 19.73
CA GLN A 36 -5.91 5.04 20.03
C GLN A 36 -5.33 4.15 18.94
N LYS A 37 -6.06 3.12 18.49
CA LYS A 37 -5.62 2.23 17.41
C LYS A 37 -5.29 2.98 16.13
N VAL A 38 -6.17 3.89 15.69
CA VAL A 38 -5.94 4.73 14.50
C VAL A 38 -4.69 5.59 14.66
N LYS A 39 -4.52 6.26 15.81
CA LYS A 39 -3.34 7.11 16.07
C LYS A 39 -2.05 6.28 16.09
N LEU A 40 -2.06 5.12 16.75
CA LEU A 40 -0.91 4.25 16.87
C LEU A 40 -0.46 3.71 15.51
N VAL A 41 -1.39 3.31 14.64
CA VAL A 41 -1.02 2.90 13.28
C VAL A 41 -0.49 4.07 12.47
N ALA A 42 -1.15 5.24 12.53
CA ALA A 42 -0.71 6.42 11.78
C ALA A 42 0.75 6.79 12.06
N ILE A 43 1.20 6.71 13.33
CA ILE A 43 2.59 6.99 13.71
C ILE A 43 3.59 5.90 13.32
N LYS A 44 3.13 4.74 12.82
CA LYS A 44 3.98 3.64 12.35
C LYS A 44 4.12 3.58 10.83
N LEU A 45 3.30 4.33 10.10
CA LEU A 45 3.47 4.50 8.65
C LEU A 45 4.75 5.28 8.35
N ARG A 46 5.49 4.84 7.34
CA ARG A 46 6.78 5.42 6.93
C ARG A 46 6.80 5.69 5.42
N LYS A 47 7.69 6.59 5.00
CA LYS A 47 7.93 6.95 3.59
C LYS A 47 6.61 7.26 2.86
N HIS A 48 6.36 6.62 1.72
CA HIS A 48 5.17 6.85 0.89
C HIS A 48 3.85 6.47 1.58
N ALA A 49 3.86 5.51 2.51
CA ALA A 49 2.68 5.15 3.29
C ALA A 49 2.21 6.32 4.17
N LEU A 50 3.15 7.04 4.79
CA LEU A 50 2.83 8.23 5.60
C LEU A 50 2.28 9.37 4.73
N ILE A 51 2.91 9.64 3.59
CA ILE A 51 2.47 10.68 2.64
C ILE A 51 1.05 10.39 2.15
N TRP A 52 0.78 9.14 1.78
CA TRP A 52 -0.55 8.69 1.38
C TRP A 52 -1.58 8.91 2.49
N TRP A 53 -1.25 8.56 3.74
CA TRP A 53 -2.17 8.73 4.86
C TRP A 53 -2.53 10.20 5.09
N GLU A 54 -1.56 11.11 5.02
CA GLU A 54 -1.81 12.54 5.08
C GLU A 54 -2.68 13.03 3.92
N HIS A 55 -2.45 12.53 2.71
CA HIS A 55 -3.28 12.84 1.54
C HIS A 55 -4.74 12.38 1.76
N VAL A 56 -4.96 11.15 2.22
CA VAL A 56 -6.29 10.62 2.52
C VAL A 56 -7.04 11.49 3.54
N LYS A 57 -6.37 11.89 4.63
CA LYS A 57 -6.97 12.79 5.63
C LYS A 57 -7.37 14.14 5.03
N LYS A 58 -6.47 14.76 4.25
CA LYS A 58 -6.73 16.03 3.58
C LYS A 58 -7.89 15.93 2.60
N GLN A 59 -7.92 14.87 1.78
CA GLN A 59 -8.98 14.69 0.79
C GLN A 59 -10.34 14.48 1.47
N ARG A 60 -10.41 13.68 2.53
CA ARG A 60 -11.65 13.51 3.29
C ARG A 60 -12.16 14.81 3.88
N ALA A 61 -11.27 15.65 4.41
CA ALA A 61 -11.65 16.96 4.93
C ALA A 61 -12.21 17.88 3.83
N LYS A 62 -11.58 17.90 2.65
CA LYS A 62 -12.08 18.64 1.47
C LYS A 62 -13.46 18.15 1.03
N ASP A 63 -13.68 16.83 1.07
CA ASP A 63 -14.96 16.21 0.70
C ASP A 63 -16.04 16.34 1.80
N GLY A 64 -15.78 17.03 2.92
CA GLY A 64 -16.71 17.12 4.05
C GLY A 64 -16.97 15.80 4.78
N LYS A 65 -16.13 14.78 4.56
CA LYS A 65 -16.30 13.44 5.16
C LYS A 65 -15.75 13.41 6.59
N HIS A 66 -16.39 12.64 7.46
CA HIS A 66 -15.90 12.42 8.82
C HIS A 66 -14.46 11.85 8.85
N LYS A 67 -13.73 12.14 9.92
CA LYS A 67 -12.40 11.59 10.19
C LYS A 67 -12.46 10.06 10.24
N ILE A 68 -11.34 9.42 9.91
CA ILE A 68 -11.20 7.96 10.06
C ILE A 68 -11.06 7.67 11.55
N ALA A 69 -12.05 6.97 12.12
CA ALA A 69 -12.19 6.80 13.56
C ALA A 69 -12.01 5.35 14.05
N THR A 70 -11.94 4.38 13.13
CA THR A 70 -11.85 2.95 13.46
C THR A 70 -10.68 2.29 12.77
N TRP A 71 -10.09 1.30 13.45
CA TRP A 71 -9.04 0.47 12.89
C TRP A 71 -9.52 -0.30 11.67
N ASP A 72 -10.76 -0.82 11.70
CA ASP A 72 -11.37 -1.49 10.56
C ASP A 72 -11.37 -0.63 9.29
N LYS A 73 -11.67 0.67 9.42
CA LYS A 73 -11.65 1.58 8.29
C LYS A 73 -10.23 1.83 7.78
N VAL A 74 -9.23 1.90 8.66
CA VAL A 74 -7.82 2.00 8.28
C VAL A 74 -7.39 0.76 7.50
N ARG A 75 -7.70 -0.46 7.98
CA ARG A 75 -7.40 -1.72 7.28
C ARG A 75 -7.94 -1.73 5.86
N LYS A 76 -9.23 -1.37 5.70
CA LYS A 76 -9.88 -1.31 4.38
C LYS A 76 -9.15 -0.35 3.43
N LEU A 77 -8.77 0.83 3.91
CA LEU A 77 -8.05 1.82 3.10
C LEU A 77 -6.63 1.36 2.73
N LEU A 78 -5.91 0.74 3.67
CA LEU A 78 -4.56 0.20 3.41
C LEU A 78 -4.61 -0.93 2.37
N ARG A 79 -5.56 -1.87 2.49
CA ARG A 79 -5.78 -2.93 1.51
C ARG A 79 -6.10 -2.37 0.13
N GLN A 80 -6.95 -1.35 0.04
CA GLN A 80 -7.28 -0.68 -1.22
C GLN A 80 -6.06 -0.01 -1.87
N LYS A 81 -5.25 0.72 -1.08
CA LYS A 81 -4.00 1.32 -1.56
C LYS A 81 -3.08 0.24 -2.14
N LEU A 82 -2.83 -0.81 -1.38
CA LEU A 82 -1.90 -1.86 -1.76
C LEU A 82 -2.34 -2.58 -3.04
N LEU A 83 -3.62 -2.96 -3.13
CA LEU A 83 -4.18 -3.58 -4.34
C LEU A 83 -4.02 -2.67 -5.57
N SER A 84 -4.27 -1.37 -5.41
CA SER A 84 -4.11 -0.41 -6.51
C SER A 84 -2.66 -0.26 -6.96
N GLU A 85 -1.70 -0.35 -6.04
CA GLU A 85 -0.28 -0.25 -6.36
C GLU A 85 0.24 -1.52 -7.04
N HIS A 86 -0.13 -2.71 -6.54
CA HIS A 86 0.26 -3.97 -7.18
C HIS A 86 -0.33 -4.13 -8.56
N TYR A 87 -1.61 -3.78 -8.76
CA TYR A 87 -2.21 -3.82 -10.10
C TYR A 87 -1.46 -2.89 -11.07
N ARG A 88 -1.12 -1.67 -10.63
CA ARG A 88 -0.35 -0.72 -11.47
C ARG A 88 1.05 -1.24 -11.78
N GLN A 89 1.73 -1.86 -10.81
CA GLN A 89 3.04 -2.47 -11.02
C GLN A 89 2.97 -3.62 -12.03
N ALA A 90 2.00 -4.54 -11.88
CA ALA A 90 1.81 -5.65 -12.80
C ALA A 90 1.53 -5.16 -14.23
N ALA A 91 0.59 -4.22 -14.40
CA ALA A 91 0.27 -3.62 -15.68
C ALA A 91 1.48 -2.90 -16.32
N PHE A 92 2.31 -2.24 -15.51
CA PHE A 92 3.54 -1.60 -15.99
C PHE A 92 4.56 -2.63 -16.48
N ILE A 93 4.77 -3.73 -15.74
CA ILE A 93 5.69 -4.80 -16.14
C ILE A 93 5.23 -5.44 -17.45
N GLU A 94 3.94 -5.76 -17.56
CA GLU A 94 3.35 -6.34 -18.77
C GLU A 94 3.57 -5.42 -19.98
N TYR A 95 3.22 -4.13 -19.85
CA TYR A 95 3.41 -3.14 -20.92
C TYR A 95 4.88 -3.02 -21.36
N ASN A 96 5.83 -2.99 -20.42
CA ASN A 96 7.25 -2.87 -20.76
C ASN A 96 7.78 -4.15 -21.39
N SER A 97 7.36 -5.33 -20.91
CA SER A 97 7.75 -6.62 -21.50
C SER A 97 7.24 -6.76 -22.95
N ALA A 98 6.00 -6.33 -23.21
CA ALA A 98 5.43 -6.30 -24.56
C ALA A 98 6.20 -5.35 -25.49
N LYS A 99 6.56 -4.15 -25.00
CA LYS A 99 7.37 -3.19 -25.76
C LYS A 99 8.77 -3.74 -26.07
N GLN A 100 9.41 -4.38 -25.10
CA GLN A 100 10.76 -4.95 -25.27
C GLN A 100 10.75 -6.14 -26.23
N CYS A 101 9.74 -7.01 -26.16
CA CYS A 101 9.55 -8.10 -27.14
C CYS A 101 9.33 -7.54 -28.55
N GLY A 102 8.48 -6.53 -28.70
CA GLY A 102 8.23 -5.86 -29.98
C GLY A 102 9.48 -5.17 -30.55
N MET A 103 10.35 -4.63 -29.70
CA MET A 103 11.65 -4.09 -30.13
C MET A 103 12.61 -5.21 -30.55
N SER A 104 12.78 -6.26 -29.75
CA SER A 104 13.67 -7.38 -30.07
C SER A 104 13.30 -8.08 -31.38
N VAL A 105 12.00 -8.22 -31.68
CA VAL A 105 11.54 -8.81 -32.95
C VAL A 105 11.87 -7.89 -34.13
N LYS A 106 11.69 -6.56 -33.99
CA LYS A 106 12.07 -5.60 -35.02
C LYS A 106 13.58 -5.58 -35.26
N ASP A 107 14.37 -5.58 -34.19
CA ASP A 107 15.83 -5.58 -34.26
C ASP A 107 16.34 -6.89 -34.91
N SER A 108 15.72 -8.03 -34.59
CA SER A 108 16.04 -9.32 -35.23
C SER A 108 15.67 -9.36 -36.71
N LEU A 109 14.54 -8.73 -37.10
CA LEU A 109 14.13 -8.62 -38.50
C LEU A 109 15.00 -7.63 -39.29
N MET A 110 15.48 -6.55 -38.66
CA MET A 110 16.38 -5.58 -39.30
C MET A 110 17.73 -6.21 -39.64
N ASN A 111 18.27 -7.06 -38.76
CA ASN A 111 19.54 -7.77 -38.98
C ASN A 111 19.46 -8.93 -39.99
N LEU A 112 18.26 -9.25 -40.51
CA LEU A 112 18.04 -10.29 -41.52
C LEU A 112 17.81 -9.72 -42.94
N ILE A 113 17.73 -8.40 -43.08
CA ILE A 113 17.45 -7.70 -44.35
C ILE A 113 18.70 -6.97 -44.89
N ASP A 114 19.83 -7.00 -44.17
CA ASP A 114 21.16 -6.55 -44.61
C ASP A 114 22.08 -7.75 -44.92
#